data_AF-A0A971B0M7-F1
#
_entry.id   AF-A0A971B0M7-F1
#
_cell.length_a   1.000
_cell.length_b   1.000
_cell.length_c   1.000
_cell.angle_alpha   90.00
_cell.angle_beta   90.00
_cell.angle_gamma   90.00
#
_symmetry.space_group_name_H-M   'P 1'
#
loop_
_entity.id
_entity.type
_entity.pdbx_description
1 polymer ?
#
loop_
_entity_poly.entity_id
_entity_poly.type
_entity_poly.pdbx_seq_one_letter_code
_entity_poly.pdbx_strand_id
1 'polypeptide(L)'
;MGALAGYAAGDLLELRPAAGRAFRAEPFSTWRSWLKGRIEELAAAIEVGRPEIFTAQIQWGRIVLQARGIEPEHFRAGIECLREVFAKELPAEARPLAEEYLRRALERFGGAAQEAVSRLSSETAAGRVASRYLLAALEGDRRRARETVLKEGTAELSVPQIYLEVVLPVQEEIGRMWLANEITVAEEHLATSTTRSVLAQLLAMAPMRARNGKTAMTAAVAGNRHDIGLQVVCDFFEMEGWKAIQLGADVPIGDLAEAVDCFDVDLLALSVTQTVHLPTLRETVQAVRTRRDGAAMKILVGGLALRSCPDTAEQLGADAYAAGPLEAVKTAASLFKLPHDPGFFFHR
;
A
#
# COMPACT_ATOMS: atom_id res chain seq x y z
N MET A 1 -7.95 23.12 1.59
CA MET A 1 -8.24 21.85 2.29
C MET A 1 -8.26 22.01 3.82
N GLY A 2 -7.21 22.50 4.46
CA GLY A 2 -7.13 22.57 5.93
C GLY A 2 -8.19 23.45 6.64
N ALA A 3 -8.71 24.48 5.96
CA ALA A 3 -9.82 25.30 6.45
C ALA A 3 -11.17 24.56 6.35
N LEU A 4 -11.48 23.96 5.20
CA LEU A 4 -12.69 23.16 4.97
C LEU A 4 -12.82 22.01 5.99
N ALA A 5 -11.71 21.29 6.23
CA ALA A 5 -11.68 20.25 7.26
C ALA A 5 -11.87 20.81 8.68
N GLY A 6 -11.43 22.04 8.94
CA GLY A 6 -11.64 22.74 10.20
C GLY A 6 -13.11 23.10 10.43
N TYR A 7 -13.78 23.64 9.41
CA TYR A 7 -15.23 23.92 9.47
C TYR A 7 -16.02 22.64 9.73
N ALA A 8 -15.77 21.58 8.96
CA ALA A 8 -16.48 20.31 9.13
C ALA A 8 -16.22 19.66 10.51
N ALA A 9 -15.00 19.76 11.05
CA ALA A 9 -14.70 19.25 12.39
C ALA A 9 -15.39 20.06 13.50
N GLY A 10 -15.52 21.39 13.32
CA GLY A 10 -16.28 22.25 14.23
C GLY A 10 -17.75 21.86 14.22
N ASP A 11 -18.38 21.84 13.04
CA ASP A 11 -19.78 21.46 12.85
C ASP A 11 -20.08 20.06 13.44
N LEU A 12 -19.16 19.09 13.27
CA LEU A 12 -19.30 17.75 13.83
C LEU A 12 -19.34 17.76 15.36
N LEU A 13 -18.44 18.51 16.01
CA LEU A 13 -18.36 18.53 17.47
C LEU A 13 -19.51 19.33 18.10
N GLU A 14 -20.05 20.32 17.40
CA GLU A 14 -21.28 21.02 17.80
C GLU A 14 -22.51 20.12 17.66
N LEU A 15 -22.66 19.43 16.53
CA LEU A 15 -23.79 18.54 16.26
C LEU A 15 -23.74 17.27 17.12
N ARG A 16 -22.54 16.74 17.34
CA ARG A 16 -22.30 15.51 18.10
C ARG A 16 -21.15 15.68 19.09
N PRO A 17 -21.39 16.29 20.26
CA PRO A 17 -20.37 16.42 21.30
C PRO A 17 -19.75 15.08 21.75
N ALA A 18 -20.51 13.98 21.64
CA ALA A 18 -20.03 12.63 21.93
C ALA A 18 -18.91 12.17 20.99
N ALA A 19 -18.83 12.68 19.75
CA ALA A 19 -17.76 12.40 18.80
C ALA A 19 -16.40 12.85 19.32
N GLY A 20 -16.37 13.79 20.27
CA GLY A 20 -15.12 14.22 20.91
C GLY A 20 -14.66 13.32 22.05
N ARG A 21 -15.54 12.51 22.66
CA ARG A 21 -15.19 11.70 23.84
C ARG A 21 -14.22 10.56 23.53
N ALA A 22 -14.22 10.07 22.29
CA ALA A 22 -13.32 9.03 21.83
C ALA A 22 -11.86 9.51 21.70
N PHE A 23 -11.64 10.83 21.62
CA PHE A 23 -10.31 11.43 21.46
C PHE A 23 -9.90 12.13 22.75
N ARG A 24 -8.95 11.55 23.51
CA ARG A 24 -8.64 11.97 24.88
C ARG A 24 -8.25 13.45 25.02
N ALA A 25 -7.30 13.92 24.20
CA ALA A 25 -6.59 15.19 24.47
C ALA A 25 -6.99 16.33 23.52
N GLU A 26 -7.22 16.04 22.23
CA GLU A 26 -7.52 17.09 21.24
C GLU A 26 -8.55 16.63 20.18
N PRO A 27 -9.84 16.59 20.54
CA PRO A 27 -10.89 16.13 19.64
C PRO A 27 -10.94 16.89 18.31
N PHE A 28 -10.83 18.22 18.36
CA PHE A 28 -10.92 19.07 17.18
C PHE A 28 -9.74 18.85 16.23
N SER A 29 -8.50 18.86 16.72
CA SER A 29 -7.33 18.68 15.87
C SER A 29 -7.31 17.28 15.25
N THR A 30 -7.75 16.27 16.00
CA THR A 30 -7.84 14.89 15.53
C THR A 30 -8.89 14.73 14.42
N TRP A 31 -10.12 15.21 14.64
CA TRP A 31 -11.16 15.19 13.61
C TRP A 31 -10.77 16.02 12.38
N ARG A 32 -10.20 17.21 12.57
CA ARG A 32 -9.70 18.04 11.47
C ARG A 32 -8.67 17.30 10.63
N SER A 33 -7.73 16.58 11.27
CA SER A 33 -6.73 15.78 10.55
C SER A 33 -7.38 14.63 9.77
N TRP A 34 -8.32 13.90 10.38
CA TRP A 34 -9.05 12.82 9.73
C TRP A 34 -9.85 13.31 8.52
N LEU A 35 -10.61 14.38 8.70
CA LEU A 35 -11.41 14.96 7.62
C LEU A 35 -10.52 15.54 6.53
N LYS A 36 -9.38 16.17 6.86
CA LYS A 36 -8.40 16.61 5.85
C LYS A 36 -7.95 15.46 4.95
N GLY A 37 -7.64 14.30 5.52
CA GLY A 37 -7.30 13.09 4.75
C GLY A 37 -8.43 12.67 3.80
N ARG A 38 -9.70 12.78 4.22
CA ARG A 38 -10.85 12.52 3.33
C ARG A 38 -10.94 13.48 2.16
N ILE A 39 -10.59 14.76 2.37
CA ILE A 39 -10.53 15.75 1.27
C ILE A 39 -9.43 15.37 0.28
N GLU A 40 -8.25 14.96 0.77
CA GLU A 40 -7.12 14.55 -0.06
C GLU A 40 -7.44 13.29 -0.89
N GLU A 41 -8.07 12.29 -0.27
CA GLU A 41 -8.51 11.07 -0.97
C GLU A 41 -9.62 11.34 -1.98
N LEU A 42 -10.56 12.24 -1.66
CA LEU A 42 -11.59 12.67 -2.59
C LEU A 42 -10.97 13.36 -3.80
N ALA A 43 -10.03 14.29 -3.57
CA ALA A 43 -9.34 15.00 -4.63
C ALA A 43 -8.59 14.01 -5.55
N ALA A 44 -7.85 13.07 -4.98
CA ALA A 44 -7.15 12.04 -5.74
C ALA A 44 -8.12 11.16 -6.55
N ALA A 45 -9.23 10.71 -5.95
CA ALA A 45 -10.25 9.91 -6.64
C ALA A 45 -10.93 10.66 -7.79
N ILE A 46 -11.21 11.96 -7.60
CA ILE A 46 -11.74 12.85 -8.63
C ILE A 46 -10.74 13.00 -9.77
N GLU A 47 -9.47 13.23 -9.45
CA GLU A 47 -8.42 13.44 -10.45
C GLU A 47 -8.18 12.19 -11.31
N VAL A 48 -8.40 10.99 -10.77
CA VAL A 48 -8.38 9.74 -11.53
C VAL A 48 -9.73 9.33 -12.11
N GLY A 49 -10.80 10.06 -11.82
CA GLY A 49 -12.14 9.79 -12.35
C GLY A 49 -12.76 8.49 -11.83
N ARG A 50 -12.36 8.03 -10.63
CA ARG A 50 -12.76 6.73 -10.06
C ARG A 50 -13.48 6.89 -8.71
N PRO A 51 -14.81 7.01 -8.69
CA PRO A 51 -15.58 7.15 -7.45
C PRO A 51 -15.53 5.90 -6.55
N GLU A 52 -15.22 4.73 -7.11
CA GLU A 52 -15.07 3.48 -6.35
C GLU A 52 -13.90 3.58 -5.37
N ILE A 53 -12.85 4.31 -5.71
CA ILE A 53 -11.67 4.51 -4.85
C ILE A 53 -12.06 5.24 -3.59
N PHE A 54 -12.77 6.36 -3.72
CA PHE A 54 -13.22 7.13 -2.56
C PHE A 54 -14.21 6.35 -1.71
N THR A 55 -15.14 5.63 -2.35
CA THR A 55 -16.11 4.77 -1.64
C THR A 55 -15.39 3.70 -0.80
N ALA A 56 -14.40 3.02 -1.38
CA ALA A 56 -13.61 2.02 -0.67
C ALA A 56 -12.83 2.63 0.51
N GLN A 57 -12.28 3.84 0.35
CA GLN A 57 -11.59 4.55 1.44
C GLN A 57 -12.54 4.93 2.58
N ILE A 58 -13.78 5.33 2.29
CA ILE A 58 -14.78 5.58 3.34
C ILE A 58 -15.15 4.30 4.08
N GLN A 59 -15.34 3.18 3.38
CA GLN A 59 -15.59 1.89 4.04
C GLN A 59 -14.40 1.44 4.89
N TRP A 60 -13.18 1.65 4.39
CA TRP A 60 -11.96 1.37 5.13
C TRP A 60 -11.81 2.26 6.37
N GLY A 61 -12.04 3.56 6.24
CA GLY A 61 -12.02 4.52 7.34
C GLY A 61 -13.00 4.16 8.45
N ARG A 62 -14.17 3.59 8.11
CA ARG A 62 -15.14 3.07 9.08
C ARG A 62 -14.54 1.97 9.94
N ILE A 63 -13.86 0.99 9.32
CA ILE A 63 -13.20 -0.11 10.04
C ILE A 63 -12.11 0.43 10.96
N VAL A 64 -11.26 1.33 10.45
CA VAL A 64 -10.12 1.88 11.22
C VAL A 64 -10.61 2.67 12.43
N LEU A 65 -11.63 3.50 12.27
CA LEU A 65 -12.18 4.30 13.37
C LEU A 65 -12.91 3.40 14.39
N GLN A 66 -13.67 2.41 13.93
CA GLN A 66 -14.32 1.44 14.81
C GLN A 66 -13.30 0.66 15.66
N ALA A 67 -12.19 0.20 15.06
CA ALA A 67 -11.12 -0.47 15.77
C ALA A 67 -10.46 0.43 16.84
N ARG A 68 -10.55 1.76 16.67
CA ARG A 68 -10.09 2.77 17.65
C ARG A 68 -11.15 3.19 18.65
N GLY A 69 -12.28 2.47 18.72
CA GLY A 69 -13.38 2.74 19.65
C GLY A 69 -14.25 3.94 19.26
N ILE A 70 -14.25 4.33 17.99
CA ILE A 70 -15.08 5.43 17.47
C ILE A 70 -16.30 4.84 16.76
N GLU A 71 -17.48 5.15 17.27
CA GLU A 71 -18.74 4.70 16.66
C GLU A 71 -18.83 5.12 15.18
N PRO A 72 -19.18 4.19 14.27
CA PRO A 72 -19.32 4.47 12.83
C PRO A 72 -20.18 5.69 12.51
N GLU A 73 -21.21 5.97 13.32
CA GLU A 73 -22.13 7.09 13.17
C GLU A 73 -21.43 8.45 13.33
N HIS A 74 -20.40 8.54 14.17
CA HIS A 74 -19.61 9.78 14.28
C HIS A 74 -18.79 10.03 13.02
N PHE A 75 -18.24 8.98 12.43
CA PHE A 75 -17.51 9.10 11.17
C PHE A 75 -18.43 9.48 10.02
N ARG A 76 -19.60 8.83 9.92
CA ARG A 76 -20.64 9.18 8.95
C ARG A 76 -21.04 10.65 9.06
N ALA A 77 -21.31 11.12 10.28
CA ALA A 77 -21.65 12.51 10.53
C ALA A 77 -20.53 13.47 10.09
N GLY A 78 -19.26 13.10 10.28
CA GLY A 78 -18.13 13.88 9.78
C GLY A 78 -18.10 14.01 8.25
N ILE A 79 -18.44 12.94 7.53
CA ILE A 79 -18.58 12.96 6.05
C ILE A 79 -19.78 13.82 5.63
N GLU A 80 -20.89 13.76 6.36
CA GLU A 80 -22.05 14.62 6.14
C GLU A 80 -21.70 16.10 6.36
N CYS A 81 -20.96 16.45 7.43
CA CYS A 81 -20.46 17.81 7.67
C CYS A 81 -19.53 18.28 6.53
N LEU A 82 -18.64 17.42 6.02
CA LEU A 82 -17.82 17.76 4.85
C LEU A 82 -18.67 18.10 3.62
N ARG A 83 -19.74 17.33 3.38
CA ARG A 83 -20.67 17.57 2.27
C ARG A 83 -21.34 18.93 2.38
N GLU A 84 -21.84 19.29 3.56
CA GLU A 84 -22.48 20.60 3.81
C GLU A 84 -21.49 21.76 3.68
N VAL A 85 -20.25 21.59 4.16
CA VAL A 85 -19.18 22.58 3.98
C VAL A 85 -18.85 22.76 2.50
N PHE A 86 -18.76 21.68 1.72
CA PHE A 86 -18.47 21.76 0.29
C PHE A 86 -19.57 22.45 -0.51
N ALA A 87 -20.84 22.22 -0.16
CA ALA A 87 -21.97 22.89 -0.79
C ALA A 87 -21.91 24.42 -0.66
N LYS A 88 -21.35 24.92 0.46
CA LYS A 88 -21.19 26.35 0.76
C LYS A 88 -19.90 26.93 0.16
N GLU A 89 -18.78 26.25 0.38
CA GLU A 89 -17.43 26.82 0.23
C GLU A 89 -16.74 26.47 -1.09
N LEU A 90 -17.11 25.38 -1.79
CA LEU A 90 -16.46 25.05 -3.06
C LEU A 90 -16.91 26.00 -4.19
N PRO A 91 -16.09 26.20 -5.24
CA PRO A 91 -16.53 26.83 -6.49
C PRO A 91 -17.70 26.09 -7.13
N ALA A 92 -18.57 26.80 -7.84
CA ALA A 92 -19.79 26.24 -8.44
C ALA A 92 -19.49 25.08 -9.40
N GLU A 93 -18.34 25.11 -10.06
CA GLU A 93 -17.87 24.12 -11.03
C GLU A 93 -17.47 22.80 -10.35
N ALA A 94 -16.95 22.87 -9.12
CA ALA A 94 -16.44 21.70 -8.39
C ALA A 94 -17.52 21.00 -7.54
N ARG A 95 -18.57 21.73 -7.13
CA ARG A 95 -19.63 21.22 -6.25
C ARG A 95 -20.32 19.96 -6.75
N PRO A 96 -20.79 19.86 -8.02
CA PRO A 96 -21.55 18.69 -8.48
C PRO A 96 -20.72 17.40 -8.42
N LEU A 97 -19.42 17.51 -8.72
CA LEU A 97 -18.53 16.35 -8.73
C LEU A 97 -18.21 15.87 -7.32
N ALA A 98 -17.90 16.79 -6.40
CA ALA A 98 -17.68 16.46 -4.99
C ALA A 98 -18.95 15.85 -4.34
N GLU A 99 -20.12 16.42 -4.63
CA GLU A 99 -21.41 15.92 -4.14
C GLU A 99 -21.67 14.49 -4.62
N GLU A 100 -21.44 14.21 -5.89
CA GLU A 100 -21.68 12.87 -6.45
C GLU A 100 -20.83 11.79 -5.76
N TYR A 101 -19.55 12.09 -5.49
CA TYR A 101 -18.64 11.16 -4.81
C TYR A 101 -19.03 10.95 -3.35
N LEU A 102 -19.37 12.03 -2.62
CA LEU A 102 -19.80 11.96 -1.22
C LEU A 102 -21.12 11.22 -1.08
N ARG A 103 -22.10 11.48 -1.96
CA ARG A 103 -23.39 10.79 -2.00
C ARG A 103 -23.20 9.28 -2.15
N ARG A 104 -22.41 8.84 -3.15
CA ARG A 104 -22.12 7.41 -3.37
C ARG A 104 -21.45 6.76 -2.16
N ALA A 105 -20.50 7.45 -1.54
CA ALA A 105 -19.80 6.93 -0.37
C ALA A 105 -20.73 6.80 0.85
N LEU A 106 -21.62 7.76 1.07
CA LEU A 106 -22.62 7.73 2.15
C LEU A 106 -23.68 6.64 1.93
N GLU A 107 -24.14 6.43 0.70
CA GLU A 107 -25.08 5.34 0.35
C GLU A 107 -24.49 3.96 0.64
N ARG A 108 -23.18 3.78 0.41
CA ARG A 108 -22.46 2.52 0.65
C ARG A 108 -21.84 2.43 2.04
N PHE A 109 -22.02 3.44 2.89
CA PHE A 109 -21.41 3.51 4.22
C PHE A 109 -21.85 2.35 5.11
N GLY A 110 -23.11 1.91 5.01
CA GLY A 110 -23.70 0.83 5.81
C GLY A 110 -23.43 -0.58 5.28
N GLY A 111 -22.76 -0.74 4.13
CA GLY A 111 -22.49 -2.05 3.53
C GLY A 111 -21.66 -2.97 4.41
N ALA A 112 -21.61 -4.26 4.07
CA ALA A 112 -20.73 -5.21 4.72
C ALA A 112 -19.27 -4.75 4.52
N ALA A 113 -18.63 -4.32 5.61
CA ALA A 113 -17.18 -4.11 5.60
C ALA A 113 -16.53 -5.42 6.01
N GLN A 114 -15.44 -5.76 5.35
CA GLN A 114 -14.63 -6.89 5.78
C GLN A 114 -13.96 -6.48 7.10
N GLU A 115 -14.29 -7.19 8.19
CA GLU A 115 -13.68 -6.92 9.49
C GLU A 115 -12.14 -7.00 9.39
N ALA A 116 -11.44 -6.13 10.11
CA ALA A 116 -9.99 -6.19 10.26
C ALA A 116 -9.62 -7.33 11.22
N VAL A 117 -9.92 -8.57 10.83
CA VAL A 117 -9.55 -9.79 11.56
C VAL A 117 -8.15 -10.20 11.15
N SER A 118 -7.38 -10.70 12.12
CA SER A 118 -6.07 -11.31 11.85
C SER A 118 -6.23 -12.44 10.84
N ARG A 119 -5.34 -12.46 9.83
CA ARG A 119 -5.29 -13.53 8.83
C ARG A 119 -4.21 -14.56 9.10
N LEU A 120 -3.44 -14.39 10.18
CA LEU A 120 -2.46 -15.38 10.60
C LEU A 120 -3.17 -16.58 11.23
N SER A 121 -3.00 -17.76 10.63
CA SER A 121 -3.44 -19.02 11.20
C SER A 121 -2.24 -19.78 11.75
N SER A 122 -2.30 -20.33 12.97
CA SER A 122 -1.23 -21.18 13.52
C SER A 122 -1.38 -22.66 13.16
N GLU A 123 -2.32 -23.00 12.28
CA GLU A 123 -2.62 -24.39 11.90
C GLU A 123 -1.59 -24.94 10.90
N THR A 124 -1.00 -24.08 10.06
CA THR A 124 -0.01 -24.46 9.06
C THR A 124 1.43 -24.30 9.59
N ALA A 125 2.39 -24.96 8.92
CA ALA A 125 3.81 -24.79 9.21
C ALA A 125 4.26 -23.32 9.12
N ALA A 126 3.97 -22.69 7.97
CA ALA A 126 4.23 -21.26 7.75
C ALA A 126 3.53 -20.39 8.79
N GLY A 127 2.28 -20.70 9.09
CA GLY A 127 1.49 -20.05 10.12
C GLY A 127 2.14 -20.01 11.50
N ARG A 128 2.65 -21.16 11.97
CA ARG A 128 3.37 -21.26 13.24
C ARG A 128 4.66 -20.43 13.24
N VAL A 129 5.41 -20.44 12.13
CA VAL A 129 6.62 -19.61 11.99
C VAL A 129 6.26 -18.13 11.97
N ALA A 130 5.19 -17.76 11.27
CA ALA A 130 4.66 -16.40 11.19
C ALA A 130 4.28 -15.84 12.56
N SER A 131 3.53 -16.60 13.37
CA SER A 131 3.17 -16.18 14.72
C SER A 131 4.39 -15.95 15.62
N ARG A 132 5.38 -16.86 15.58
CA ARG A 132 6.63 -16.70 16.36
C ARG A 132 7.46 -15.52 15.85
N TYR A 133 7.54 -15.34 14.53
CA TYR A 133 8.26 -14.23 13.91
C TYR A 133 7.64 -12.87 14.27
N LEU A 134 6.31 -12.75 14.20
CA LEU A 134 5.57 -11.55 14.62
C LEU A 134 5.92 -11.17 16.06
N LEU A 135 5.81 -12.12 17.00
CA LEU A 135 6.12 -11.88 18.41
C LEU A 135 7.58 -11.41 18.60
N ALA A 136 8.54 -12.10 17.97
CA ALA A 136 9.94 -11.70 18.05
C ALA A 136 10.22 -10.32 17.46
N ALA A 137 9.56 -9.96 16.36
CA ALA A 137 9.69 -8.66 15.73
C ALA A 137 9.12 -7.53 16.61
N LEU A 138 7.94 -7.74 17.21
CA LEU A 138 7.31 -6.76 18.10
C LEU A 138 8.04 -6.60 19.45
N GLU A 139 8.65 -7.67 19.96
CA GLU A 139 9.49 -7.62 21.17
C GLU A 139 10.88 -7.00 20.93
N GLY A 140 11.24 -6.74 19.66
CA GLY A 140 12.56 -6.22 19.30
C GLY A 140 13.70 -7.23 19.43
N ASP A 141 13.38 -8.51 19.62
CA ASP A 141 14.35 -9.59 19.64
C ASP A 141 14.76 -9.97 18.21
N ARG A 142 15.59 -9.12 17.60
CA ARG A 142 16.08 -9.30 16.23
C ARG A 142 16.81 -10.62 16.03
N ARG A 143 17.47 -11.12 17.07
CA ARG A 143 18.19 -12.39 17.01
C ARG A 143 17.19 -13.54 16.90
N ARG A 144 16.19 -13.59 17.77
CA ARG A 144 15.14 -14.61 17.73
C ARG A 144 14.33 -14.53 16.45
N ALA A 145 13.97 -13.32 16.00
CA ALA A 145 13.25 -13.11 14.75
C ALA A 145 14.01 -13.71 13.55
N ARG A 146 15.32 -13.45 13.47
CA ARG A 146 16.21 -14.04 12.46
C ARG A 146 16.30 -15.56 12.58
N GLU A 147 16.51 -16.09 13.79
CA GLU A 147 16.62 -17.54 14.01
C GLU A 147 15.32 -18.27 13.62
N THR A 148 14.15 -17.73 14.00
CA THR A 148 12.84 -18.25 13.60
C THR A 148 12.69 -18.31 12.08
N VAL A 149 13.06 -17.26 11.35
CA VAL A 149 12.87 -17.24 9.90
C VAL A 149 13.93 -18.06 9.16
N LEU A 150 15.21 -17.81 9.45
CA LEU A 150 16.32 -18.39 8.68
C LEU A 150 16.64 -19.83 9.04
N LYS A 151 16.29 -20.31 10.24
CA LYS A 151 16.56 -21.69 10.69
C LYS A 151 15.28 -22.52 10.77
N GLU A 152 14.26 -22.05 11.49
CA GLU A 152 13.02 -22.82 11.62
C GLU A 152 12.19 -22.76 10.34
N GLY A 153 12.07 -21.57 9.73
CA GLY A 153 11.36 -21.40 8.46
C GLY A 153 11.95 -22.25 7.34
N THR A 154 13.26 -22.16 7.12
CA THR A 154 13.96 -22.88 6.02
C THR A 154 14.03 -24.39 6.23
N ALA A 155 13.79 -24.89 7.46
CA ALA A 155 13.65 -26.32 7.71
C ALA A 155 12.37 -26.90 7.07
N GLU A 156 11.30 -26.10 7.00
CA GLU A 156 9.97 -26.53 6.55
C GLU A 156 9.50 -25.89 5.22
N LEU A 157 10.09 -24.78 4.79
CA LEU A 157 9.63 -23.97 3.66
C LEU A 157 10.78 -23.62 2.72
N SER A 158 10.50 -23.49 1.42
CA SER A 158 11.43 -22.82 0.50
C SER A 158 11.56 -21.33 0.87
N VAL A 159 12.65 -20.69 0.45
CA VAL A 159 12.81 -19.25 0.66
C VAL A 159 11.63 -18.46 0.07
N PRO A 160 11.20 -18.67 -1.19
CA PRO A 160 10.02 -17.97 -1.72
C PRO A 160 8.75 -18.21 -0.89
N GLN A 161 8.52 -19.41 -0.37
CA GLN A 161 7.38 -19.67 0.53
C GLN A 161 7.47 -18.86 1.82
N ILE A 162 8.67 -18.68 2.40
CA ILE A 162 8.85 -17.83 3.57
C ILE A 162 8.45 -16.37 3.26
N TYR A 163 8.84 -15.83 2.12
CA TYR A 163 8.40 -14.48 1.71
C TYR A 163 6.87 -14.38 1.66
N LEU A 164 6.23 -15.34 0.97
CA LEU A 164 4.80 -15.30 0.63
C LEU A 164 3.88 -15.67 1.80
N GLU A 165 4.28 -16.65 2.60
CA GLU A 165 3.43 -17.29 3.62
C GLU A 165 3.82 -16.91 5.06
N VAL A 166 4.98 -16.28 5.26
CA VAL A 166 5.46 -15.83 6.58
C VAL A 166 5.65 -14.32 6.61
N VAL A 167 6.54 -13.77 5.79
CA VAL A 167 6.92 -12.35 5.88
C VAL A 167 5.76 -11.44 5.47
N LEU A 168 5.20 -11.62 4.27
CA LEU A 168 4.10 -10.77 3.80
C LEU A 168 2.87 -10.84 4.73
N PRO A 169 2.39 -12.02 5.18
CA PRO A 169 1.29 -12.09 6.15
C PRO A 169 1.59 -11.40 7.48
N VAL A 170 2.82 -11.50 7.99
CA VAL A 170 3.22 -10.79 9.22
C VAL A 170 3.22 -9.27 9.02
N GLN A 171 3.65 -8.78 7.85
CA GLN A 171 3.58 -7.35 7.54
C GLN A 171 2.14 -6.85 7.38
N GLU A 172 1.26 -7.63 6.77
CA GLU A 172 -0.18 -7.34 6.73
C GLU A 172 -0.77 -7.27 8.15
N GLU A 173 -0.37 -8.19 9.03
CA GLU A 173 -0.82 -8.22 10.42
C GLU A 173 -0.30 -7.03 11.24
N ILE A 174 0.98 -6.67 11.11
CA ILE A 174 1.55 -5.46 11.73
C ILE A 174 0.77 -4.22 11.28
N GLY A 175 0.46 -4.12 9.98
CA GLY A 175 -0.38 -3.05 9.45
C GLY A 175 -1.76 -3.02 10.09
N ARG A 176 -2.42 -4.19 10.20
CA ARG A 176 -3.72 -4.34 10.87
C ARG A 176 -3.67 -3.90 12.34
N MET A 177 -2.69 -4.39 13.11
CA MET A 177 -2.50 -4.07 14.53
C MET A 177 -2.26 -2.55 14.72
N TRP A 178 -1.44 -1.94 13.86
CA TRP A 178 -1.17 -0.51 13.90
C TRP A 178 -2.43 0.33 13.61
N LEU A 179 -3.21 -0.09 12.60
CA LEU A 179 -4.47 0.56 12.26
C LEU A 179 -5.48 0.48 13.41
N ALA A 180 -5.59 -0.71 14.03
CA ALA A 180 -6.41 -0.97 15.20
C ALA A 180 -5.89 -0.33 16.50
N ASN A 181 -4.75 0.37 16.45
CA ASN A 181 -4.12 0.97 17.61
C ASN A 181 -3.78 -0.06 18.71
N GLU A 182 -3.52 -1.31 18.31
CA GLU A 182 -3.01 -2.41 19.14
C GLU A 182 -1.50 -2.28 19.34
N ILE A 183 -0.79 -1.70 18.36
CA ILE A 183 0.64 -1.35 18.42
C ILE A 183 0.86 0.12 18.08
N THR A 184 1.95 0.65 18.59
CA THR A 184 2.46 1.99 18.33
C THR A 184 3.24 2.07 17.02
N VAL A 185 3.50 3.28 16.55
CA VAL A 185 4.41 3.52 15.41
C VAL A 185 5.85 3.06 15.71
N ALA A 186 6.28 3.08 16.97
CA ALA A 186 7.61 2.62 17.35
C ALA A 186 7.77 1.10 17.17
N GLU A 187 6.74 0.34 17.54
CA GLU A 187 6.69 -1.11 17.35
C GLU A 187 6.59 -1.49 15.86
N GLU A 188 5.82 -0.73 15.07
CA GLU A 188 5.80 -0.90 13.62
C GLU A 188 7.18 -0.67 13.00
N HIS A 189 7.86 0.44 13.33
CA HIS A 189 9.20 0.74 12.83
C HIS A 189 10.23 -0.32 13.24
N LEU A 190 10.14 -0.82 14.47
CA LEU A 190 10.97 -1.91 14.98
C LEU A 190 10.79 -3.19 14.16
N ALA A 191 9.55 -3.56 13.89
CA ALA A 191 9.23 -4.76 13.11
C ALA A 191 9.64 -4.61 11.63
N THR A 192 9.44 -3.43 11.04
CA THR A 192 9.86 -3.10 9.67
C THR A 192 11.38 -3.15 9.52
N SER A 193 12.13 -2.55 10.46
CA SER A 193 13.60 -2.60 10.46
C SER A 193 14.14 -4.03 10.59
N THR A 194 13.55 -4.83 11.48
CA THR A 194 13.88 -6.24 11.64
C THR A 194 13.64 -7.02 10.35
N THR A 195 12.49 -6.78 9.71
CA THR A 195 12.10 -7.45 8.47
C THR A 195 13.04 -7.16 7.31
N ARG A 196 13.49 -5.92 7.12
CA ARG A 196 14.49 -5.60 6.09
C ARG A 196 15.77 -6.41 6.24
N SER A 197 16.25 -6.56 7.47
CA SER A 197 17.46 -7.34 7.75
C SER A 197 17.26 -8.83 7.48
N VAL A 198 16.07 -9.38 7.77
CA VAL A 198 15.72 -10.77 7.48
C VAL A 198 15.62 -11.02 5.97
N LEU A 199 14.96 -10.14 5.23
CA LEU A 199 14.82 -10.24 3.77
C LEU A 199 16.17 -10.29 3.06
N ALA A 200 17.10 -9.40 3.40
CA ALA A 200 18.45 -9.38 2.82
C ALA A 200 19.20 -10.72 3.03
N GLN A 201 19.00 -11.38 4.16
CA GLN A 201 19.61 -12.68 4.45
C GLN A 201 18.90 -13.83 3.75
N LEU A 202 17.58 -13.77 3.64
CA LEU A 202 16.81 -14.76 2.88
C LEU A 202 17.19 -14.75 1.40
N LEU A 203 17.35 -13.58 0.79
CA LEU A 203 17.75 -13.46 -0.62
C LEU A 203 19.08 -14.18 -0.91
N ALA A 204 20.05 -14.07 0.00
CA ALA A 204 21.35 -14.76 -0.12
C ALA A 204 21.24 -16.30 -0.08
N MET A 205 20.11 -16.84 0.39
CA MET A 205 19.80 -18.27 0.44
C MET A 205 18.80 -18.70 -0.64
N ALA A 206 18.28 -17.77 -1.43
CA ALA A 206 17.22 -18.03 -2.39
C ALA A 206 17.73 -18.80 -3.62
N PRO A 207 16.87 -19.61 -4.26
CA PRO A 207 17.20 -20.15 -5.58
C PRO A 207 17.29 -19.01 -6.61
N MET A 208 18.27 -19.10 -7.50
CA MET A 208 18.51 -18.10 -8.54
C MET A 208 18.50 -18.76 -9.92
N ARG A 209 17.72 -18.20 -10.85
CA ARG A 209 17.78 -18.57 -12.27
C ARG A 209 18.98 -17.92 -12.95
N ALA A 210 19.36 -18.47 -14.09
CA ALA A 210 20.35 -17.86 -14.96
C ALA A 210 19.89 -16.47 -15.41
N ARG A 211 20.85 -15.55 -15.58
CA ARG A 211 20.55 -14.18 -16.00
C ARG A 211 19.80 -14.17 -17.34
N ASN A 212 18.69 -13.44 -17.38
CA ASN A 212 17.85 -13.32 -18.57
C ASN A 212 18.22 -12.12 -19.48
N GLY A 213 19.22 -11.33 -19.06
CA GLY A 213 19.72 -10.18 -19.81
C GLY A 213 18.83 -8.93 -19.74
N LYS A 214 17.86 -8.89 -18.82
CA LYS A 214 16.96 -7.75 -18.61
C LYS A 214 17.18 -7.07 -17.27
N THR A 215 16.97 -5.76 -17.25
CA THR A 215 17.07 -4.91 -16.05
C THR A 215 15.68 -4.52 -15.56
N ALA A 216 15.36 -4.86 -14.31
CA ALA A 216 14.14 -4.40 -13.63
C ALA A 216 14.49 -3.39 -12.55
N MET A 217 13.82 -2.25 -12.52
CA MET A 217 13.93 -1.25 -11.47
C MET A 217 12.63 -1.19 -10.68
N THR A 218 12.73 -1.18 -9.36
CA THR A 218 11.60 -1.06 -8.43
C THR A 218 11.69 0.25 -7.65
N ALA A 219 10.59 1.00 -7.63
CA ALA A 219 10.52 2.27 -6.88
C ALA A 219 9.12 2.51 -6.32
N ALA A 220 9.04 3.06 -5.11
CA ALA A 220 7.80 3.63 -4.61
C ALA A 220 7.74 5.11 -5.02
N VAL A 221 6.58 5.54 -5.49
CA VAL A 221 6.38 6.92 -5.96
C VAL A 221 6.62 7.94 -4.83
N ALA A 222 6.91 9.19 -5.19
CA ALA A 222 7.10 10.26 -4.22
C ALA A 222 5.92 10.34 -3.22
N GLY A 223 6.22 10.60 -1.95
CA GLY A 223 5.29 10.56 -0.82
C GLY A 223 4.97 9.15 -0.30
N ASN A 224 5.17 8.10 -1.09
CA ASN A 224 4.89 6.72 -0.67
C ASN A 224 6.07 6.12 0.11
N ARG A 225 5.92 6.05 1.43
CA ARG A 225 6.93 5.51 2.36
C ARG A 225 6.93 3.99 2.55
N HIS A 226 6.02 3.27 1.88
CA HIS A 226 5.82 1.83 2.07
C HIS A 226 6.50 1.04 0.94
N ASP A 227 7.55 0.28 1.25
CA ASP A 227 8.39 -0.40 0.27
C ASP A 227 8.75 -1.85 0.63
N ILE A 228 8.33 -2.41 1.77
CA ILE A 228 8.62 -3.83 2.09
C ILE A 228 8.05 -4.77 1.02
N GLY A 229 6.78 -4.58 0.61
CA GLY A 229 6.20 -5.36 -0.48
C GLY A 229 6.91 -5.15 -1.82
N LEU A 230 7.49 -3.96 -2.03
CA LEU A 230 8.26 -3.63 -3.22
C LEU A 230 9.66 -4.30 -3.20
N GLN A 231 10.31 -4.37 -2.04
CA GLN A 231 11.54 -5.14 -1.83
C GLN A 231 11.28 -6.62 -2.17
N VAL A 232 10.18 -7.20 -1.68
CA VAL A 232 9.79 -8.57 -2.02
C VAL A 232 9.61 -8.75 -3.53
N VAL A 233 8.97 -7.80 -4.23
CA VAL A 233 8.86 -7.85 -5.70
C VAL A 233 10.25 -7.79 -6.38
N CYS A 234 11.14 -6.93 -5.89
CA CYS A 234 12.52 -6.81 -6.39
C CYS A 234 13.31 -8.11 -6.23
N ASP A 235 13.24 -8.72 -5.03
CA ASP A 235 13.89 -9.98 -4.71
C ASP A 235 13.39 -11.11 -5.62
N PHE A 236 12.09 -11.14 -5.93
CA PHE A 236 11.51 -12.12 -6.88
C PHE A 236 11.98 -11.90 -8.32
N PHE A 237 12.18 -10.65 -8.76
CA PHE A 237 12.82 -10.37 -10.05
C PHE A 237 14.25 -10.89 -10.09
N GLU A 238 15.03 -10.70 -9.02
CA GLU A 238 16.39 -11.22 -8.94
C GLU A 238 16.42 -12.75 -8.99
N MET A 239 15.53 -13.42 -8.26
CA MET A 239 15.37 -14.89 -8.30
C MET A 239 15.05 -15.40 -9.72
N GLU A 240 14.27 -14.65 -10.51
CA GLU A 240 13.95 -14.98 -11.91
C GLU A 240 15.03 -14.54 -12.93
N GLY A 241 16.22 -14.13 -12.45
CA GLY A 241 17.40 -13.87 -13.27
C GLY A 241 17.45 -12.47 -13.88
N TRP A 242 16.63 -11.53 -13.40
CA TRP A 242 16.73 -10.13 -13.79
C TRP A 242 17.93 -9.47 -13.08
N LYS A 243 18.53 -8.46 -13.72
CA LYS A 243 19.32 -7.46 -13.00
C LYS A 243 18.31 -6.56 -12.25
N ALA A 244 18.06 -6.86 -10.98
CA ALA A 244 17.09 -6.15 -10.17
C ALA A 244 17.75 -4.94 -9.46
N ILE A 245 17.13 -3.77 -9.57
CA ILE A 245 17.57 -2.51 -8.94
C ILE A 245 16.44 -2.03 -8.04
N GLN A 246 16.73 -1.81 -6.76
CA GLN A 246 15.78 -1.29 -5.79
C GLN A 246 16.14 0.14 -5.38
N LEU A 247 15.27 1.10 -5.70
CA LEU A 247 15.42 2.49 -5.24
C LEU A 247 14.75 2.75 -3.89
N GLY A 248 13.80 1.91 -3.50
CA GLY A 248 13.12 2.00 -2.21
C GLY A 248 11.92 2.96 -2.23
N ALA A 249 11.68 3.60 -1.09
CA ALA A 249 10.51 4.43 -0.84
C ALA A 249 10.73 5.91 -1.19
N ASP A 250 9.64 6.66 -1.39
CA ASP A 250 9.63 8.12 -1.49
C ASP A 250 10.61 8.68 -2.56
N VAL A 251 10.63 8.06 -3.74
CA VAL A 251 11.59 8.44 -4.80
C VAL A 251 11.05 9.65 -5.59
N PRO A 252 11.78 10.78 -5.66
CA PRO A 252 11.36 11.94 -6.44
C PRO A 252 11.23 11.62 -7.94
N ILE A 253 10.23 12.23 -8.59
CA ILE A 253 9.90 11.96 -10.00
C ILE A 253 11.08 12.21 -10.94
N GLY A 254 11.77 13.34 -10.76
CA GLY A 254 12.92 13.72 -11.61
C GLY A 254 14.07 12.73 -11.50
N ASP A 255 14.46 12.41 -10.27
CA ASP A 255 15.57 11.48 -9.98
C ASP A 255 15.25 10.06 -10.46
N LEU A 256 13.99 9.60 -10.30
CA LEU A 256 13.54 8.32 -10.82
C LEU A 256 13.64 8.26 -12.34
N ALA A 257 13.18 9.31 -13.03
CA ALA A 257 13.21 9.36 -14.48
C ALA A 257 14.64 9.43 -15.03
N GLU A 258 15.57 10.06 -14.31
CA GLU A 258 17.00 10.03 -14.64
C GLU A 258 17.62 8.65 -14.40
N ALA A 259 17.32 8.02 -13.27
CA ALA A 259 17.84 6.69 -12.93
C ALA A 259 17.43 5.63 -13.96
N VAL A 260 16.18 5.68 -14.46
CA VAL A 260 15.69 4.78 -15.50
C VAL A 260 16.61 4.77 -16.74
N ASP A 261 17.01 5.95 -17.21
CA ASP A 261 17.90 6.09 -18.36
C ASP A 261 19.34 5.67 -17.99
N CYS A 262 19.86 6.11 -16.85
CA CYS A 262 21.25 5.83 -16.45
C CYS A 262 21.55 4.34 -16.26
N PHE A 263 20.55 3.53 -15.93
CA PHE A 263 20.71 2.10 -15.65
C PHE A 263 20.24 1.18 -16.77
N ASP A 264 19.86 1.74 -17.93
CA ASP A 264 19.30 1.00 -19.08
C ASP A 264 18.16 0.06 -18.64
N VAL A 265 17.15 0.63 -17.97
CA VAL A 265 16.04 -0.14 -17.41
C VAL A 265 15.12 -0.65 -18.52
N ASP A 266 14.86 -1.95 -18.54
CA ASP A 266 13.85 -2.55 -19.44
C ASP A 266 12.45 -2.46 -18.82
N LEU A 267 12.35 -2.70 -17.51
CA LEU A 267 11.08 -2.74 -16.76
C LEU A 267 11.16 -1.84 -15.52
N LEU A 268 10.28 -0.85 -15.43
CA LEU A 268 10.04 -0.07 -14.21
C LEU A 268 8.79 -0.60 -13.49
N ALA A 269 8.96 -1.10 -12.28
CA ALA A 269 7.89 -1.55 -11.40
C ALA A 269 7.64 -0.52 -10.29
N LEU A 270 6.48 0.14 -10.32
CA LEU A 270 6.09 1.18 -9.37
C LEU A 270 5.10 0.65 -8.33
N SER A 271 5.31 1.01 -7.07
CA SER A 271 4.37 0.72 -5.98
C SER A 271 3.69 1.99 -5.46
N VAL A 272 2.38 1.87 -5.24
CA VAL A 272 1.56 2.88 -4.58
C VAL A 272 0.64 2.24 -3.53
N THR A 273 0.80 2.63 -2.26
CA THR A 273 0.05 2.05 -1.15
C THR A 273 -1.18 2.87 -0.77
N GLN A 274 -1.06 4.20 -0.79
CA GLN A 274 -2.15 5.11 -0.44
C GLN A 274 -2.74 5.78 -1.67
N THR A 275 -4.07 5.87 -1.72
CA THR A 275 -4.80 6.39 -2.89
C THR A 275 -4.53 7.87 -3.16
N VAL A 276 -4.13 8.64 -2.14
CA VAL A 276 -3.70 10.03 -2.29
C VAL A 276 -2.50 10.21 -3.22
N HIS A 277 -1.70 9.16 -3.44
CA HIS A 277 -0.53 9.19 -4.32
C HIS A 277 -0.83 8.70 -5.76
N LEU A 278 -2.08 8.40 -6.11
CA LEU A 278 -2.43 8.02 -7.49
C LEU A 278 -2.17 9.13 -8.52
N PRO A 279 -2.44 10.43 -8.22
CA PRO A 279 -1.96 11.54 -9.03
C PRO A 279 -0.45 11.52 -9.27
N THR A 280 0.34 11.34 -8.20
CA THR A 280 1.80 11.26 -8.27
C THR A 280 2.27 10.08 -9.11
N LEU A 281 1.58 8.93 -9.04
CA LEU A 281 1.84 7.79 -9.93
C LEU A 281 1.63 8.18 -11.40
N ARG A 282 0.54 8.88 -11.74
CA ARG A 282 0.30 9.37 -13.10
C ARG A 282 1.42 10.27 -13.58
N GLU A 283 1.78 11.27 -12.78
CA GLU A 283 2.85 12.22 -13.09
C GLU A 283 4.19 11.51 -13.28
N THR A 284 4.48 10.52 -12.44
CA THR A 284 5.68 9.68 -12.55
C THR A 284 5.70 8.92 -13.87
N VAL A 285 4.61 8.24 -14.21
CA VAL A 285 4.49 7.49 -15.48
C VAL A 285 4.66 8.43 -16.66
N GLN A 286 3.98 9.59 -16.66
CA GLN A 286 4.11 10.59 -17.72
C GLN A 286 5.55 11.11 -17.85
N ALA A 287 6.19 11.48 -16.75
CA ALA A 287 7.57 11.96 -16.75
C ALA A 287 8.52 10.93 -17.37
N VAL A 288 8.42 9.67 -16.96
CA VAL A 288 9.23 8.59 -17.52
C VAL A 288 8.93 8.38 -19.02
N ARG A 289 7.66 8.37 -19.42
CA ARG A 289 7.26 8.19 -20.84
C ARG A 289 7.75 9.30 -21.76
N THR A 290 7.90 10.53 -21.27
CA THR A 290 8.38 11.66 -22.07
C THR A 290 9.88 11.61 -22.39
N ARG A 291 10.63 10.70 -21.75
CA ARG A 291 12.06 10.51 -22.01
C ARG A 291 12.31 9.59 -23.20
N ARG A 292 13.52 9.66 -23.74
CA ARG A 292 13.91 8.97 -24.99
C ARG A 292 13.64 7.47 -24.94
N ASP A 293 14.02 6.80 -23.85
CA ASP A 293 13.88 5.35 -23.71
C ASP A 293 12.57 4.94 -23.03
N GLY A 294 11.83 5.90 -22.49
CA GLY A 294 10.54 5.69 -21.82
C GLY A 294 9.46 5.07 -22.72
N ALA A 295 9.54 5.26 -24.03
CA ALA A 295 8.64 4.64 -25.00
C ALA A 295 8.93 3.14 -25.24
N ALA A 296 10.19 2.70 -25.05
CA ALA A 296 10.59 1.32 -25.23
C ALA A 296 10.48 0.50 -23.93
N MET A 297 10.70 1.15 -22.78
CA MET A 297 10.61 0.56 -21.46
C MET A 297 9.16 0.13 -21.12
N LYS A 298 9.02 -0.97 -20.38
CA LYS A 298 7.75 -1.40 -19.80
C LYS A 298 7.53 -0.83 -18.41
N ILE A 299 6.30 -0.43 -18.11
CA ILE A 299 5.90 0.07 -16.79
C ILE A 299 4.87 -0.89 -16.20
N LEU A 300 5.23 -1.52 -15.10
CA LEU A 300 4.35 -2.32 -14.27
C LEU A 300 3.98 -1.50 -13.03
N VAL A 301 2.71 -1.49 -12.64
CA VAL A 301 2.27 -0.83 -11.41
C VAL A 301 1.60 -1.83 -10.47
N GLY A 302 1.71 -1.58 -9.17
CA GLY A 302 1.07 -2.37 -8.14
C GLY A 302 0.91 -1.59 -6.84
N GLY A 303 0.65 -2.33 -5.77
CA GLY A 303 0.43 -1.76 -4.44
C GLY A 303 -1.04 -1.62 -4.06
N LEU A 304 -1.29 -1.41 -2.77
CA LEU A 304 -2.62 -1.54 -2.18
C LEU A 304 -3.63 -0.50 -2.71
N ALA A 305 -3.18 0.66 -3.18
CA ALA A 305 -4.08 1.70 -3.69
C ALA A 305 -4.85 1.28 -4.96
N LEU A 306 -4.27 0.37 -5.75
CA LEU A 306 -4.85 -0.12 -7.01
C LEU A 306 -5.68 -1.40 -6.83
N ARG A 307 -5.65 -2.03 -5.66
CA ARG A 307 -6.26 -3.36 -5.42
C ARG A 307 -7.76 -3.40 -5.76
N SER A 308 -8.49 -2.33 -5.44
CA SER A 308 -9.95 -2.24 -5.70
C SER A 308 -10.30 -1.74 -7.11
N CYS A 309 -9.30 -1.34 -7.90
CA CYS A 309 -9.49 -0.73 -9.21
C CYS A 309 -8.28 -0.99 -10.14
N PRO A 310 -7.93 -2.27 -10.41
CA PRO A 310 -6.72 -2.62 -11.13
C PRO A 310 -6.68 -2.07 -12.57
N ASP A 311 -7.85 -1.87 -13.17
CA ASP A 311 -8.04 -1.23 -14.47
C ASP A 311 -7.58 0.24 -14.52
N THR A 312 -7.42 0.90 -13.36
CA THR A 312 -6.83 2.24 -13.27
C THR A 312 -5.39 2.26 -13.77
N ALA A 313 -4.64 1.14 -13.66
CA ALA A 313 -3.24 1.07 -14.11
C ALA A 313 -3.05 1.52 -15.56
N GLU A 314 -3.87 0.99 -16.47
CA GLU A 314 -3.83 1.32 -17.90
C GLU A 314 -4.20 2.80 -18.15
N GLN A 315 -5.21 3.30 -17.42
CA GLN A 315 -5.64 4.71 -17.50
C GLN A 315 -4.54 5.69 -17.05
N LEU A 316 -3.63 5.25 -16.17
CA LEU A 316 -2.48 6.04 -15.73
C LEU A 316 -1.27 5.91 -16.67
N GLY A 317 -1.37 5.11 -17.75
CA GLY A 317 -0.32 4.95 -18.77
C GLY A 317 0.68 3.80 -18.51
N ALA A 318 0.40 2.93 -17.54
CA ALA A 318 1.19 1.73 -17.30
C ALA A 318 0.90 0.65 -18.36
N ASP A 319 1.87 -0.21 -18.64
CA ASP A 319 1.68 -1.37 -19.55
C ASP A 319 0.93 -2.52 -18.87
N ALA A 320 1.05 -2.64 -17.54
CA ALA A 320 0.41 -3.72 -16.79
C ALA A 320 0.23 -3.41 -15.30
N TYR A 321 -0.59 -4.23 -14.65
CA TYR A 321 -0.80 -4.28 -13.21
C TYR A 321 -0.36 -5.64 -12.64
N ALA A 322 0.12 -5.65 -11.39
CA ALA A 322 0.29 -6.86 -10.61
C ALA A 322 -0.13 -6.66 -9.14
N ALA A 323 -0.88 -7.62 -8.61
CA ALA A 323 -1.38 -7.59 -7.23
C ALA A 323 -0.35 -8.10 -6.20
N GLY A 324 0.73 -8.73 -6.65
CA GLY A 324 1.77 -9.29 -5.77
C GLY A 324 2.99 -9.82 -6.53
N PRO A 325 4.00 -10.34 -5.81
CA PRO A 325 5.30 -10.71 -6.38
C PRO A 325 5.22 -11.79 -7.46
N LEU A 326 4.44 -12.85 -7.25
CA LEU A 326 4.28 -13.93 -8.25
C LEU A 326 3.65 -13.42 -9.55
N GLU A 327 2.64 -12.55 -9.44
CA GLU A 327 2.00 -11.96 -10.61
C GLU A 327 2.94 -10.95 -11.29
N ALA A 328 3.74 -10.20 -10.53
CA ALA A 328 4.69 -9.24 -11.09
C ALA A 328 5.72 -9.93 -12.00
N VAL A 329 6.34 -11.02 -11.54
CA VAL A 329 7.31 -11.78 -12.36
C VAL A 329 6.66 -12.46 -13.55
N LYS A 330 5.45 -13.03 -13.37
CA LYS A 330 4.69 -13.66 -14.46
C LYS A 330 4.33 -12.64 -15.55
N THR A 331 3.81 -11.49 -15.15
CA THR A 331 3.39 -10.41 -16.04
C THR A 331 4.60 -9.84 -16.78
N ALA A 332 5.71 -9.59 -16.08
CA ALA A 332 6.95 -9.17 -16.70
C ALA A 332 7.47 -10.20 -17.72
N ALA A 333 7.51 -11.48 -17.36
CA ALA A 333 7.93 -12.52 -18.30
C ALA A 333 7.05 -12.54 -19.57
N SER A 334 5.74 -12.34 -19.43
CA SER A 334 4.82 -12.21 -20.56
C SER A 334 5.14 -10.99 -21.44
N LEU A 335 5.37 -9.81 -20.84
CA LEU A 335 5.69 -8.57 -21.56
C LEU A 335 6.97 -8.69 -22.40
N PHE A 336 7.95 -9.47 -21.94
CA PHE A 336 9.24 -9.67 -22.62
C PHE A 336 9.39 -11.03 -23.31
N LYS A 337 8.34 -11.86 -23.33
CA LYS A 337 8.34 -13.22 -23.88
C LYS A 337 9.47 -14.10 -23.31
N LEU A 338 9.74 -13.94 -22.02
CA LEU A 338 10.73 -14.74 -21.30
C LEU A 338 10.10 -16.08 -20.85
N PRO A 339 10.89 -17.16 -20.76
CA PRO A 339 10.42 -18.40 -20.17
C PRO A 339 10.15 -18.21 -18.68
N HIS A 340 8.94 -18.58 -18.24
CA HIS A 340 8.52 -18.51 -16.84
C HIS A 340 8.05 -19.90 -16.39
N ASP A 341 8.51 -20.32 -15.22
CA ASP A 341 8.10 -21.58 -14.60
C ASP A 341 7.43 -21.28 -13.26
N PRO A 342 6.09 -21.38 -13.15
CA PRO A 342 5.39 -21.16 -11.91
C PRO A 342 5.83 -22.08 -10.77
N GLY A 343 6.34 -23.28 -11.09
CA GLY A 343 6.79 -24.27 -10.11
C GLY A 343 8.08 -23.87 -9.41
N PHE A 344 8.90 -23.00 -10.03
CA PHE A 344 10.22 -22.59 -9.54
C PHE A 344 10.20 -22.13 -8.07
N PHE A 345 9.17 -21.39 -7.65
CA PHE A 345 9.08 -20.85 -6.29
C PHE A 345 8.63 -21.86 -5.22
N PHE A 346 8.08 -23.01 -5.64
CA PHE A 346 7.51 -24.01 -4.74
C PHE A 346 8.38 -25.27 -4.62
N HIS A 347 9.50 -25.31 -5.34
CA HIS A 347 10.51 -26.35 -5.19
C HIS A 347 11.51 -25.96 -4.09
N ARG A 348 11.99 -26.96 -3.35
CA ARG A 348 13.02 -26.79 -2.32
C ARG A 348 14.42 -26.98 -2.89
#